data_AF-A0A944W3R1-F1
#
_entry.id   AF-A0A944W3R1-F1
#
_cell.length_a   1.000
_cell.length_b   1.000
_cell.length_c   1.000
_cell.angle_alpha   90.00
_cell.angle_beta   90.00
_cell.angle_gamma   90.00
#
_symmetry.space_group_name_H-M   'P 1'
#
loop_
_entity.id
_entity.type
_entity.pdbx_description
1 polymer ?
#
loop_
_entity_poly.entity_id
_entity_poly.type
_entity_poly.pdbx_seq_one_letter_code
_entity_poly.pdbx_strand_id
1 'polypeptide(L)'
;MLYVSRFVSDRDRDPELWATIWQAKAPPTLNLIGAYNLGGDERVFIWEGETTADLQFMDSFNDVGRLDTSPAFDRTVGWKHAFAANIAEFEVNMRSRSLRTEEQIQAGLDLRRRGMSALTPQAARRRAREWAAEQEAADMDD
;
A
#
# COMPACT_ATOMS: atom_id res chain seq x y z
N MET A 1 -1.05 1.17 -14.38
CA MET A 1 -0.66 0.45 -13.13
C MET A 1 -0.28 1.49 -12.09
N LEU A 2 -0.71 1.33 -10.84
CA LEU A 2 -0.34 2.23 -9.74
C LEU A 2 1.04 1.85 -9.18
N TYR A 3 1.88 2.84 -8.92
CA TYR A 3 3.19 2.70 -8.34
C TYR A 3 3.37 3.66 -7.16
N VAL A 4 4.20 3.23 -6.22
CA VAL A 4 4.73 4.09 -5.15
C VAL A 4 6.24 4.05 -5.24
N SER A 5 6.85 5.24 -5.35
CA SER A 5 8.30 5.38 -5.35
C SER A 5 8.76 6.14 -4.10
N ARG A 6 9.75 5.59 -3.40
CA ARG A 6 10.47 6.27 -2.32
C ARG A 6 11.79 6.78 -2.87
N PHE A 7 11.98 8.09 -2.82
CA PHE A 7 13.18 8.75 -3.27
C PHE A 7 13.95 9.32 -2.08
N VAL A 8 15.25 9.07 -2.03
CA VAL A 8 16.15 9.65 -1.04
C VAL A 8 17.29 10.34 -1.76
N SER A 9 17.48 11.63 -1.51
CA SER A 9 18.53 12.44 -2.11
C SER A 9 18.96 13.56 -1.18
N ASP A 10 20.26 13.83 -1.12
CA ASP A 10 20.78 15.03 -0.46
C ASP A 10 20.07 16.29 -1.01
N ARG A 11 19.60 17.16 -0.11
CA ARG A 11 18.89 18.39 -0.46
C ARG A 11 19.76 19.35 -1.26
N ASP A 12 21.07 19.30 -1.11
CA ASP A 12 22.00 20.11 -1.91
C ASP A 12 21.98 19.71 -3.40
N ARG A 13 21.50 18.50 -3.72
CA ARG A 13 21.31 18.01 -5.09
C ARG A 13 19.92 18.27 -5.65
N ASP A 14 19.04 18.96 -4.92
CA ASP A 14 17.71 19.33 -5.43
C ASP A 14 17.77 20.10 -6.76
N PRO A 15 18.73 21.02 -7.01
CA PRO A 15 18.86 21.65 -8.32
C PRO A 15 19.11 20.65 -9.47
N GLU A 16 19.90 19.60 -9.22
CA GLU A 16 20.14 18.52 -10.19
C GLU A 16 18.87 17.71 -10.43
N LEU A 17 18.13 17.38 -9.37
CA LEU A 17 16.84 16.69 -9.48
C LEU A 17 15.87 17.46 -10.39
N TRP A 18 15.74 18.76 -10.15
CA TRP A 18 14.89 19.61 -10.97
C TRP A 18 15.38 19.66 -12.42
N ALA A 19 16.68 19.80 -12.64
CA ALA A 19 17.25 19.77 -13.98
C ALA A 19 16.92 18.45 -14.71
N THR A 20 17.05 17.31 -14.04
CA THR A 20 16.67 15.99 -14.58
C THR A 20 15.19 15.95 -14.96
N ILE A 21 14.28 16.38 -14.08
CA ILE A 21 12.84 16.40 -14.36
C ILE A 21 12.52 17.25 -15.60
N TRP A 22 13.08 18.46 -15.67
CA TRP A 22 12.81 19.39 -16.76
C TRP A 22 13.44 18.95 -18.09
N GLN A 23 14.61 18.31 -18.05
CA GLN A 23 15.31 17.82 -19.24
C GLN A 23 14.70 16.53 -19.78
N ALA A 24 14.38 15.58 -18.91
CA ALA A 24 13.97 14.23 -19.30
C ALA A 24 12.56 14.19 -19.92
N LYS A 25 11.73 15.21 -19.66
CA LYS A 25 10.35 15.36 -20.16
C LYS A 25 9.49 14.13 -19.84
N ALA A 26 8.73 14.21 -18.75
CA ALA A 26 7.83 13.14 -18.34
C ALA A 26 6.97 12.64 -19.52
N PRO A 27 6.91 11.31 -19.74
CA PRO A 27 6.02 10.75 -20.75
C PRO A 27 4.57 11.18 -20.52
N PRO A 28 3.77 11.42 -21.57
CA PRO A 28 2.37 11.85 -21.42
C PRO A 28 1.47 10.79 -20.78
N THR A 29 1.92 9.54 -20.74
CA THR A 29 1.25 8.40 -20.09
C THR A 29 1.52 8.31 -18.59
N LEU A 30 2.52 9.03 -18.09
CA LEU A 30 2.83 9.08 -16.66
C LEU A 30 1.90 10.08 -15.97
N ASN A 31 1.09 9.57 -15.06
CA ASN A 31 0.16 10.38 -14.28
C ASN A 31 0.61 10.45 -12.82
N LEU A 32 1.09 11.62 -12.37
CA LEU A 32 1.47 11.83 -10.98
C LEU A 32 0.22 12.11 -10.12
N ILE A 33 -0.13 11.17 -9.23
CA ILE A 33 -1.28 11.29 -8.32
C ILE A 33 -0.91 12.10 -7.08
N GLY A 34 0.31 11.95 -6.58
CA GLY A 34 0.78 12.66 -5.39
C GLY A 34 2.29 12.67 -5.25
N ALA A 35 2.83 13.77 -4.72
CA ALA A 35 4.23 13.92 -4.37
C ALA A 35 4.34 14.56 -2.99
N TYR A 36 5.00 13.88 -2.07
CA TYR A 36 5.11 14.32 -0.68
C TYR A 36 6.58 14.38 -0.28
N ASN A 37 7.02 15.53 0.23
CA ASN A 37 8.27 15.60 0.98
C ASN A 37 8.03 15.00 2.37
N LEU A 38 8.82 14.01 2.74
CA LEU A 38 8.90 13.54 4.12
C LEU A 38 9.96 14.36 4.86
N GLY A 39 10.01 14.23 6.19
CA GLY A 39 11.07 14.86 6.98
C GLY A 39 12.46 14.38 6.54
N GLY A 40 13.44 15.29 6.51
CA GLY A 40 14.80 14.99 6.04
C GLY A 40 14.91 14.99 4.52
N ASP A 41 15.60 13.99 3.97
CA ASP A 41 16.04 13.93 2.57
C ASP A 41 15.14 13.02 1.70
N GLU A 42 13.94 12.73 2.21
CA GLU A 42 13.06 11.72 1.61
C GLU A 42 11.83 12.35 0.94
N ARG A 43 11.42 11.71 -0.16
CA ARG A 43 10.22 12.03 -0.91
C ARG A 43 9.48 10.76 -1.28
N VAL A 44 8.17 10.86 -1.39
CA VAL A 44 7.31 9.79 -1.90
C VAL A 44 6.55 10.29 -3.12
N PHE A 45 6.57 9.51 -4.18
CA PHE A 45 5.78 9.72 -5.38
C PHE A 45 4.75 8.60 -5.50
N ILE A 46 3.49 8.97 -5.73
CA ILE A 46 2.40 8.07 -6.06
C ILE A 46 1.99 8.41 -7.48
N TRP A 47 2.07 7.44 -8.38
CA TRP A 47 1.90 7.71 -9.80
C TRP A 47 1.35 6.48 -10.52
N GLU A 48 0.75 6.72 -11.68
CA GLU A 48 0.32 5.69 -12.61
C GLU A 48 1.19 5.71 -13.86
N GLY A 49 1.53 4.52 -14.33
CA GLY A 49 2.18 4.32 -15.62
C GLY A 49 1.72 3.04 -16.29
N GLU A 50 1.82 3.01 -17.60
CA GLU A 50 1.39 1.90 -18.45
C GLU A 50 2.50 1.41 -19.37
N THR A 51 3.56 2.19 -19.53
CA THR A 51 4.62 1.96 -20.50
C THR A 51 5.98 1.77 -19.83
N THR A 52 6.90 1.11 -20.54
CA THR A 52 8.31 1.04 -20.14
C THR A 52 8.95 2.42 -20.03
N ALA A 53 8.52 3.39 -20.85
CA ALA A 53 9.03 4.75 -20.81
C ALA A 53 8.69 5.46 -19.50
N ASP A 54 7.52 5.19 -18.91
CA ASP A 54 7.14 5.76 -17.61
C ASP A 54 8.09 5.27 -16.50
N LEU A 55 8.41 3.97 -16.50
CA LEU A 55 9.37 3.38 -15.56
C LEU A 55 10.79 3.92 -15.75
N GLN A 56 11.24 4.03 -17.00
CA GLN A 56 12.57 4.59 -17.32
C GLN A 56 12.69 6.06 -16.92
N PHE A 57 11.64 6.85 -17.12
CA PHE A 57 11.62 8.24 -16.66
C PHE A 57 11.78 8.32 -15.15
N MET A 58 11.02 7.54 -14.38
CA MET A 58 11.17 7.52 -12.93
C MET A 58 12.55 7.01 -12.51
N ASP A 59 13.06 5.95 -13.14
CA ASP A 59 14.38 5.37 -12.86
C ASP A 59 15.52 6.38 -13.07
N SER A 60 15.39 7.35 -13.98
CA SER A 60 16.39 8.41 -14.18
C SER A 60 16.71 9.23 -12.93
N PHE A 61 15.82 9.24 -11.92
CA PHE A 61 16.08 9.94 -10.67
C PHE A 61 17.18 9.26 -9.84
N ASN A 62 17.52 8.00 -10.16
CA ASN A 62 18.67 7.31 -9.59
C ASN A 62 20.03 7.96 -9.95
N ASP A 63 20.08 8.85 -10.95
CA ASP A 63 21.28 9.63 -11.23
C ASP A 63 21.54 10.71 -10.15
N VAL A 64 20.49 11.13 -9.44
CA VAL A 64 20.54 12.18 -8.42
C VAL A 64 20.45 11.64 -6.98
N GLY A 65 19.78 10.51 -6.80
CA GLY A 65 19.61 9.90 -5.48
C GLY A 65 19.33 8.42 -5.60
N ARG A 66 18.58 7.88 -4.64
CA ARG A 66 18.14 6.49 -4.65
C ARG A 66 16.63 6.45 -4.71
N LEU A 67 16.09 5.94 -5.81
CA LEU A 67 14.67 5.74 -6.04
C LEU A 67 14.33 4.25 -6.00
N ASP A 68 13.54 3.84 -5.01
CA ASP A 68 12.92 2.52 -4.98
C ASP A 68 11.48 2.64 -5.47
N THR A 69 11.13 1.98 -6.58
CA THR A 69 9.77 1.96 -7.13
C THR A 69 9.14 0.59 -6.93
N SER A 70 7.90 0.56 -6.42
CA SER A 70 7.12 -0.67 -6.23
C SER A 70 5.73 -0.55 -6.85
N PRO A 71 5.22 -1.60 -7.52
CA PRO A 71 3.81 -1.64 -7.89
C PRO A 71 2.95 -1.63 -6.63
N ALA A 72 1.84 -0.91 -6.68
CA ALA A 72 0.94 -0.73 -5.55
C ALA A 72 -0.48 -1.17 -5.91
N PHE A 73 -1.14 -1.83 -4.96
CA PHE A 73 -2.54 -2.22 -5.08
C PHE A 73 -3.36 -1.35 -4.15
N ASP A 74 -4.33 -0.60 -4.68
CA ASP A 74 -5.16 0.26 -3.85
C ASP A 74 -6.01 -0.56 -2.86
N ARG A 75 -5.74 -0.35 -1.57
CA ARG A 75 -6.47 -0.95 -0.45
C ARG A 75 -7.17 0.11 0.41
N THR A 76 -7.18 1.37 -0.02
CA THR A 76 -7.63 2.53 0.75
C THR A 76 -9.01 2.35 1.35
N VAL A 77 -9.98 1.86 0.58
CA VAL A 77 -11.36 1.68 1.04
C VAL A 77 -11.43 0.71 2.24
N GLY A 78 -10.76 -0.43 2.16
CA GLY A 78 -10.72 -1.40 3.26
C GLY A 78 -10.08 -0.82 4.52
N TRP A 79 -8.98 -0.07 4.36
CA TRP A 79 -8.33 0.61 5.48
C TRP A 79 -9.20 1.70 6.12
N LYS A 80 -9.94 2.48 5.31
CA LYS A 80 -10.90 3.48 5.81
C LYS A 80 -11.96 2.83 6.71
N HIS A 81 -12.56 1.73 6.28
CA HIS A 81 -13.55 1.01 7.08
C HIS A 81 -12.93 0.43 8.36
N ALA A 82 -11.70 -0.10 8.29
CA ALA A 82 -10.99 -0.61 9.47
C ALA A 82 -10.69 0.49 10.50
N PHE A 83 -10.20 1.66 10.05
CA PHE A 83 -9.93 2.80 10.93
C PHE A 83 -11.18 3.38 11.57
N ALA A 84 -12.31 3.34 10.86
CA ALA A 84 -13.62 3.73 11.39
C ALA A 84 -14.29 2.65 12.25
N ALA A 85 -13.65 1.48 12.44
CA ALA A 85 -14.24 0.30 13.08
C ALA A 85 -15.61 -0.12 12.49
N ASN A 86 -15.83 0.14 11.20
CA ASN A 86 -17.08 -0.14 10.51
C ASN A 86 -17.04 -1.53 9.86
N ILE A 87 -17.41 -2.55 10.62
CA ILE A 87 -17.36 -3.95 10.16
C ILE A 87 -18.36 -4.25 9.03
N ALA A 88 -19.52 -3.59 9.01
CA ALA A 88 -20.54 -3.81 8.00
C ALA A 88 -20.05 -3.36 6.61
N GLU A 89 -19.48 -2.16 6.51
CA GLU A 89 -18.91 -1.68 5.24
C GLU A 89 -17.62 -2.42 4.88
N PHE A 90 -16.84 -2.85 5.88
CA PHE A 90 -15.68 -3.70 5.64
C PHE A 90 -16.07 -5.05 5.02
N GLU A 91 -17.17 -5.65 5.49
CA GLU A 91 -17.75 -6.88 4.91
C GLU A 91 -18.17 -6.66 3.47
N VAL A 92 -18.90 -5.59 3.17
CA VAL A 92 -19.28 -5.22 1.79
C VAL A 92 -18.04 -5.08 0.91
N ASN A 93 -16.99 -4.41 1.40
CA ASN A 93 -15.73 -4.29 0.66
C ASN A 93 -14.98 -5.63 0.46
N MET A 94 -15.08 -6.54 1.43
CA MET A 94 -14.49 -7.87 1.30
C MET A 94 -15.22 -8.71 0.25
N ARG A 95 -16.56 -8.67 0.25
CA ARG A 95 -17.43 -9.40 -0.68
C ARG A 95 -17.33 -8.89 -2.10
N SER A 96 -17.12 -7.59 -2.30
CA SER A 96 -16.96 -7.01 -3.65
C SER A 96 -15.69 -7.46 -4.37
N ARG A 97 -14.75 -8.09 -3.66
CA ARG A 97 -13.52 -8.65 -4.22
C ARG A 97 -13.73 -10.14 -4.52
N SER A 98 -13.87 -10.50 -5.80
CA SER A 98 -14.22 -11.83 -6.31
C SER A 98 -13.22 -12.97 -6.05
N LEU A 99 -12.23 -12.76 -5.17
CA LEU A 99 -11.09 -13.67 -4.95
C LEU A 99 -11.17 -14.46 -3.63
N ARG A 100 -12.27 -14.37 -2.88
CA ARG A 100 -12.43 -15.06 -1.59
C ARG A 100 -13.70 -15.90 -1.57
N THR A 101 -13.60 -17.10 -1.00
CA THR A 101 -14.78 -17.93 -0.69
C THR A 101 -15.56 -17.32 0.47
N GLU A 102 -16.81 -17.74 0.64
CA GLU A 102 -17.63 -17.29 1.78
C GLU A 102 -16.98 -17.64 3.12
N GLU A 103 -16.39 -18.82 3.22
CA GLU A 103 -15.66 -19.28 4.40
C GLU A 103 -14.48 -18.37 4.73
N GLN A 104 -13.65 -18.02 3.73
CA GLN A 104 -12.55 -17.08 3.90
C GLN A 104 -13.04 -15.68 4.30
N ILE A 105 -14.21 -15.27 3.82
CA ILE A 105 -14.84 -14.01 4.22
C ILE A 105 -15.25 -14.07 5.69
N GLN A 106 -15.96 -15.12 6.11
CA GLN A 106 -16.41 -15.29 7.49
C GLN A 106 -15.26 -15.43 8.48
N ALA A 107 -14.25 -16.25 8.15
CA ALA A 107 -13.01 -16.36 8.92
C ALA A 107 -12.33 -15.00 9.08
N GLY A 108 -12.27 -14.22 7.99
CA GLY A 108 -11.78 -12.86 8.01
C GLY A 108 -12.59 -11.97 8.96
N LEU A 109 -13.93 -12.00 8.91
CA LEU A 109 -14.79 -11.19 9.77
C LEU A 109 -14.69 -11.58 11.24
N ASP A 110 -14.57 -12.88 11.54
CA ASP A 110 -14.35 -13.39 12.89
C ASP A 110 -13.11 -12.76 13.53
N LEU A 111 -11.97 -12.73 12.83
CA LEU A 111 -10.76 -12.04 13.30
C LEU A 111 -11.03 -10.58 13.70
N ARG A 112 -11.79 -9.84 12.88
CA ARG A 112 -12.10 -8.42 13.17
C ARG A 112 -13.00 -8.31 14.40
N ARG A 113 -14.02 -9.18 14.54
CA ARG A 113 -14.91 -9.22 15.73
C ARG A 113 -14.13 -9.54 17.01
N ARG A 114 -13.18 -10.49 16.96
CA ARG A 114 -12.28 -10.81 18.08
C ARG A 114 -11.43 -9.61 18.49
N GLY A 115 -10.94 -8.84 17.50
CA GLY A 115 -10.17 -7.62 17.72
C GLY A 115 -11.01 -6.49 18.34
N MET A 116 -12.19 -6.21 17.80
CA MET A 116 -13.09 -5.14 18.29
C MET A 116 -13.61 -5.40 19.72
N SER A 117 -13.77 -6.66 20.10
CA SER A 117 -14.24 -7.06 21.44
C SER A 117 -13.12 -7.21 22.49
N ALA A 118 -11.86 -6.99 22.11
CA ALA A 118 -10.74 -7.10 23.05
C ALA A 118 -10.59 -5.81 23.88
N LEU A 119 -10.30 -5.97 25.18
CA LEU A 119 -10.17 -4.86 26.12
C LEU A 119 -8.92 -4.00 25.89
N THR A 120 -7.88 -4.56 25.24
CA THR A 120 -6.61 -3.86 24.97
C THR A 120 -6.04 -4.26 23.61
N PRO A 121 -5.17 -3.43 23.00
CA PRO A 121 -4.46 -3.80 21.76
C PRO A 121 -3.63 -5.08 21.91
N GLN A 122 -3.03 -5.33 23.07
CA GLN A 122 -2.27 -6.55 23.34
C GLN A 122 -3.19 -7.78 23.36
N ALA A 123 -4.37 -7.67 23.98
CA ALA A 123 -5.37 -8.73 23.97
C ALA A 123 -5.90 -9.01 22.56
N ALA A 124 -6.13 -7.97 21.75
CA ALA A 124 -6.53 -8.10 20.35
C ALA A 124 -5.48 -8.87 19.53
N ARG A 125 -4.19 -8.51 19.68
CA ARG A 125 -3.07 -9.22 19.01
C ARG A 125 -2.90 -10.65 19.48
N ARG A 126 -3.18 -10.95 20.75
CA ARG A 126 -3.18 -12.34 21.24
C ARG A 126 -4.29 -13.15 20.57
N ARG A 127 -5.52 -12.64 20.56
CA ARG A 127 -6.66 -13.28 19.88
C ARG A 127 -6.44 -13.46 18.38
N ALA A 128 -5.73 -12.53 17.73
CA ALA A 128 -5.35 -12.66 16.33
C ALA A 128 -4.39 -13.83 16.08
N ARG A 129 -3.46 -14.09 17.01
CA ARG A 129 -2.56 -15.25 16.93
C ARG A 129 -3.29 -16.57 17.19
N GLU A 130 -4.20 -16.59 18.16
CA GLU A 130 -5.08 -17.74 18.43
C GLU A 130 -5.91 -18.08 17.19
N TRP A 131 -6.56 -17.07 16.59
CA TRP A 131 -7.31 -17.22 15.33
C TRP A 131 -6.43 -17.77 14.20
N ALA A 132 -5.20 -17.27 14.03
CA ALA A 132 -4.30 -17.75 12.98
C ALA A 132 -3.93 -19.24 13.16
N ALA A 133 -3.68 -19.67 14.39
CA ALA A 133 -3.42 -21.08 14.69
C ALA A 133 -4.66 -21.97 14.45
N GLU A 134 -5.86 -21.47 14.72
CA GLU A 134 -7.12 -22.16 14.40
C GLU A 134 -7.31 -22.32 12.89
N GLN A 135 -6.97 -21.32 12.07
CA GLN A 135 -7.04 -21.43 10.61
C GLN A 135 -6.02 -22.44 10.07
N GLU A 136 -4.78 -22.40 10.56
CA GLU A 136 -3.73 -23.32 10.13
C GLU A 136 -4.06 -24.78 10.50
N ALA A 137 -4.66 -25.01 11.67
CA ALA A 137 -5.13 -26.35 12.06
C ALA A 137 -6.27 -26.84 11.15
N ALA A 138 -7.23 -25.97 10.81
CA ALA A 138 -8.32 -26.33 9.90
C ALA A 138 -7.81 -26.64 8.48
N ASP A 139 -6.85 -25.88 7.96
CA ASP A 139 -6.26 -26.09 6.64
C ASP A 139 -5.43 -27.41 6.55
N MET A 140 -5.01 -27.98 7.69
CA MET A 140 -4.29 -29.27 7.73
C MET A 140 -5.22 -30.49 7.82
N ASP A 141 -6.47 -30.29 8.24
CA ASP A 141 -7.47 -31.35 8.40
C ASP A 141 -8.36 -31.53 7.15
N ASP A 142 -8.29 -30.60 6.18
CA ASP A 142 -8.96 -30.62 4.86
C ASP A 142 -8.07 -31.21 3.74
#